data_AF-A0A1I4U4R1-F1
#
_entry.id   AF-A0A1I4U4R1-F1
#
_cell.length_a   1.000
_cell.length_b   1.000
_cell.length_c   1.000
_cell.angle_alpha   90.00
_cell.angle_beta   90.00
_cell.angle_gamma   90.00
#
_symmetry.space_group_name_H-M   'P 1'
#
loop_
_entity.id
_entity.type
_entity.pdbx_description
1 polymer ?
#
loop_
_entity_poly.entity_id
_entity_poly.type
_entity_poly.pdbx_seq_one_letter_code
_entity_poly.pdbx_strand_id
1 'polypeptide(L)'
;MWWLALPVLLLPIWWHRQKRQRLKAEPLATARFLPAAAPEQLRVWRWRDLLLLLLRCLLLLALIAWLAATVLPWRGDTVLLARGVDQAWAGQRIAASGFGAARREEIAAEALPHLLPWLRQHEYQWRGDARVLVLADAGQVAMPARLPRFAHAVRLELRPAPAVATAAPAATVAEHRVALATTAARAPAWQALFAAFNAGADDRYVLTDEPDAATELIVWDRPQLPPHGWHAPLWWFGGGATPPELAGAPTLDINGIKLRYADSARGRLWASDAWPAHDAETARAIFATLNALDRAAPDYPAPAQAFAAERGVGVPVEASPASWIGWLLLALFSLERILTHARRR
;
A
#
# COMPACT_ATOMS: atom_id res chain seq x y z
N MET A 1 18.02 -6.47 -1.32
CA MET A 1 19.20 -7.26 -1.77
C MET A 1 19.16 -7.70 -3.25
N TRP A 2 18.31 -7.14 -4.13
CA TRP A 2 18.24 -7.57 -5.54
C TRP A 2 19.42 -7.07 -6.41
N TRP A 3 20.15 -6.07 -5.94
CA TRP A 3 21.20 -5.37 -6.69
C TRP A 3 22.46 -6.23 -6.81
N LEU A 4 22.67 -7.18 -5.88
CA LEU A 4 23.78 -8.14 -5.91
C LEU A 4 23.54 -9.29 -6.91
N ALA A 5 22.29 -9.60 -7.25
CA ALA A 5 22.01 -10.64 -8.26
C ALA A 5 22.41 -10.19 -9.68
N LEU A 6 22.34 -8.88 -9.94
CA LEU A 6 22.63 -8.24 -11.22
C LEU A 6 24.08 -8.47 -11.71
N PRO A 7 25.15 -8.21 -10.92
CA PRO A 7 26.51 -8.51 -11.35
C PRO A 7 26.79 -10.01 -11.53
N VAL A 8 26.16 -10.87 -10.72
CA VAL A 8 26.32 -12.33 -10.82
C VAL A 8 25.65 -12.88 -12.10
N LEU A 9 24.52 -12.31 -12.51
CA LEU A 9 23.87 -12.64 -13.80
C LEU A 9 24.66 -12.15 -15.02
N LEU A 10 25.50 -11.13 -14.88
CA LEU A 10 26.35 -10.61 -15.97
C LEU A 10 27.61 -11.44 -16.19
N LEU A 11 28.02 -12.25 -15.20
CA LEU A 11 29.24 -13.07 -15.24
C LEU A 11 29.24 -14.10 -16.40
N PRO A 12 28.16 -14.89 -16.64
CA PRO A 12 28.07 -15.79 -17.79
C PRO A 12 28.15 -15.06 -19.13
N ILE A 13 27.56 -13.86 -19.20
CA ILE A 13 27.57 -13.02 -20.40
C ILE A 13 28.99 -12.50 -20.65
N TRP A 14 29.64 -11.97 -19.63
CA TRP A 14 31.01 -11.46 -19.71
C TRP A 14 32.02 -12.57 -20.05
N TRP A 15 31.90 -13.73 -19.40
CA TRP A 15 32.72 -14.91 -19.69
C TRP A 15 32.50 -15.44 -21.11
N HIS A 16 31.24 -15.45 -21.58
CA HIS A 16 30.95 -15.80 -22.97
C HIS A 16 31.61 -14.82 -23.95
N ARG A 17 31.61 -13.51 -23.63
CA ARG A 17 32.31 -12.49 -24.42
C ARG A 17 33.82 -12.74 -24.47
N GLN A 18 34.45 -13.08 -23.35
CA GLN A 18 35.90 -13.29 -23.26
C GLN A 18 36.36 -14.56 -24.00
N LYS A 19 35.64 -15.69 -23.83
CA LYS A 19 36.05 -17.01 -24.36
C LYS A 19 36.01 -17.13 -25.89
N ARG A 20 35.38 -16.19 -26.59
CA ARG A 20 35.25 -16.20 -28.06
C ARG A 20 35.92 -15.03 -28.76
N GLN A 21 36.85 -14.35 -28.09
CA GLN A 21 37.91 -13.59 -28.75
C GLN A 21 38.87 -14.54 -29.49
N ARG A 22 38.36 -15.34 -30.44
CA ARG A 22 39.19 -16.21 -31.28
C ARG A 22 39.57 -15.45 -32.55
N LEU A 23 40.87 -15.32 -32.75
CA LEU A 23 41.50 -14.80 -33.95
C LEU A 23 41.14 -15.73 -35.12
N LYS A 24 40.28 -15.27 -36.02
CA LYS A 24 40.02 -15.97 -37.28
C LYS A 24 41.02 -15.41 -38.28
N ALA A 25 42.09 -16.15 -38.55
CA ALA A 25 42.98 -15.87 -39.67
C ALA A 25 42.33 -16.46 -40.92
N GLU A 26 41.75 -15.62 -41.77
CA GLU A 26 41.36 -16.03 -43.12
C GLU A 26 42.58 -15.86 -44.03
N PRO A 27 43.12 -16.94 -44.62
CA PRO A 27 44.17 -16.80 -45.61
C PRO A 27 43.56 -16.15 -46.85
N LEU A 28 43.97 -14.92 -47.16
CA LEU A 28 43.67 -14.29 -48.44
C LEU A 28 44.27 -15.18 -49.53
N ALA A 29 43.46 -15.56 -50.52
CA ALA A 29 43.92 -16.31 -51.67
C ALA A 29 44.96 -15.48 -52.43
N THR A 30 46.24 -15.69 -52.13
CA THR A 30 47.34 -14.97 -52.76
C THR A 30 47.61 -15.57 -54.14
N ALA A 31 47.38 -14.78 -55.19
CA ALA A 31 48.07 -14.99 -56.46
C ALA A 31 49.59 -15.05 -56.19
N ARG A 32 50.28 -15.93 -56.90
CA ARG A 32 51.63 -16.49 -56.64
C ARG A 32 52.81 -15.48 -56.59
N PHE A 33 52.55 -14.17 -56.52
CA PHE A 33 53.57 -13.12 -56.77
C PHE A 33 53.58 -11.95 -55.79
N LEU A 34 53.02 -12.07 -54.59
CA LEU A 34 53.22 -11.06 -53.52
C LEU A 34 53.93 -11.69 -52.31
N PRO A 35 54.90 -10.99 -51.68
CA PRO A 35 55.49 -11.43 -50.41
C PRO A 35 54.37 -11.52 -49.37
N ALA A 36 54.37 -12.63 -48.62
CA ALA A 36 53.28 -13.01 -47.71
C ALA A 36 52.83 -11.82 -46.83
N ALA A 37 51.63 -11.31 -47.07
CA ALA A 37 51.00 -10.33 -46.19
C ALA A 37 50.55 -11.06 -44.90
N ALA A 38 50.87 -10.49 -43.75
CA ALA A 38 50.43 -11.03 -42.46
C ALA A 38 48.89 -11.10 -42.43
N PRO A 39 48.28 -12.21 -41.98
CA PRO A 39 46.83 -12.39 -42.04
C PRO A 39 46.12 -11.31 -41.22
N GLU A 40 45.24 -10.53 -41.86
CA GLU A 40 44.36 -9.60 -41.14
C GLU A 40 43.40 -10.39 -40.26
N GLN A 41 43.53 -10.19 -38.95
CA GLN A 41 42.66 -10.80 -37.96
C GLN A 41 41.33 -10.03 -37.92
N LEU A 42 40.37 -10.43 -38.75
CA LEU A 42 39.04 -9.83 -38.73
C LEU A 42 38.29 -10.26 -37.47
N ARG A 43 37.99 -9.26 -36.62
CA ARG A 43 37.32 -9.41 -35.33
C ARG A 43 35.80 -9.56 -35.53
N VAL A 44 35.36 -10.68 -36.08
CA VAL A 44 33.94 -10.92 -36.36
C VAL A 44 33.25 -11.53 -35.15
N TRP A 45 32.30 -10.79 -34.59
CA TRP A 45 31.50 -11.21 -33.45
C TRP A 45 30.32 -12.08 -33.91
N ARG A 46 30.35 -13.38 -33.60
CA ARG A 46 29.26 -14.30 -33.94
C ARG A 46 28.55 -14.80 -32.69
N TRP A 47 27.28 -14.45 -32.56
CA TRP A 47 26.34 -14.98 -31.56
C TRP A 47 25.89 -16.40 -31.91
N ARG A 48 26.83 -17.34 -31.94
CA ARG A 48 26.51 -18.72 -32.37
C ARG A 48 25.83 -19.56 -31.26
N ASP A 49 25.71 -19.01 -30.05
CA ASP A 49 25.42 -19.78 -28.82
C ASP A 49 24.36 -19.13 -27.91
N LEU A 50 23.42 -18.37 -28.49
CA LEU A 50 22.39 -17.68 -27.69
C LEU A 50 21.60 -18.65 -26.80
N LEU A 51 21.28 -19.84 -27.29
CA LEU A 51 20.56 -20.87 -26.53
C LEU A 51 21.34 -21.36 -25.31
N LEU A 52 22.65 -21.60 -25.46
CA LEU A 52 23.48 -22.11 -24.37
C LEU A 52 23.79 -21.01 -23.34
N LEU A 53 23.93 -19.76 -23.79
CA LEU A 53 24.02 -18.60 -22.90
C LEU A 53 22.72 -18.42 -22.10
N LEU A 54 21.57 -18.45 -22.78
CA LEU A 54 20.26 -18.29 -22.16
C LEU A 54 20.03 -19.37 -21.11
N LEU A 55 20.37 -20.62 -21.41
CA LEU A 55 20.24 -21.73 -20.46
C LEU A 55 21.12 -21.55 -19.21
N ARG A 56 22.35 -21.04 -19.37
CA ARG A 56 23.23 -20.73 -18.23
C ARG A 56 22.69 -19.58 -17.39
N CYS A 57 22.14 -18.55 -18.02
CA CYS A 57 21.49 -17.45 -17.31
C CYS A 57 20.26 -17.95 -16.54
N LEU A 58 19.43 -18.82 -17.14
CA LEU A 58 18.28 -19.43 -16.47
C LEU A 58 18.70 -20.31 -15.29
N LEU A 59 19.75 -21.13 -15.45
CA LEU A 59 20.27 -21.98 -14.37
C LEU A 59 20.76 -21.13 -13.20
N LEU A 60 21.49 -20.05 -13.48
CA LEU A 60 21.98 -19.14 -12.46
C LEU A 60 20.84 -18.39 -11.76
N LEU A 61 19.83 -17.95 -12.50
CA LEU A 61 18.64 -17.31 -11.93
C LEU A 61 17.88 -18.27 -11.02
N ALA A 62 17.64 -19.51 -11.48
CA ALA A 62 16.99 -20.56 -10.69
C ALA A 62 17.81 -20.88 -9.42
N LEU A 63 19.14 -20.88 -9.51
CA LEU A 63 20.01 -21.13 -8.36
C LEU A 63 19.95 -20.00 -7.34
N ILE A 64 19.95 -18.74 -7.79
CA ILE A 64 19.77 -17.58 -6.92
C ILE A 64 18.40 -17.62 -6.24
N ALA A 65 17.34 -17.94 -6.98
CA ALA A 65 16.00 -18.07 -6.41
C ALA A 65 15.94 -19.19 -5.36
N TRP A 66 16.57 -20.34 -5.63
CA TRP A 66 16.66 -21.45 -4.69
C TRP A 66 17.45 -21.09 -3.42
N LEU A 67 18.59 -20.42 -3.56
CA LEU A 67 19.37 -19.90 -2.42
C LEU A 67 18.59 -18.87 -1.63
N ALA A 68 17.86 -17.96 -2.28
CA ALA A 68 17.05 -16.98 -1.59
C ALA A 68 15.93 -17.65 -0.77
N ALA A 69 15.24 -18.64 -1.34
CA ALA A 69 14.19 -19.38 -0.64
C ALA A 69 14.72 -20.21 0.55
N THR A 70 15.97 -20.71 0.48
CA THR A 70 16.55 -21.55 1.53
C THR A 70 17.30 -20.78 2.61
N VAL A 71 17.97 -19.68 2.25
CA VAL A 71 18.87 -18.94 3.16
C VAL A 71 18.15 -17.79 3.86
N LEU A 72 17.14 -17.17 3.24
CA LEU A 72 16.36 -16.14 3.95
C LEU A 72 15.54 -16.79 5.07
N PRO A 73 15.59 -16.25 6.31
CA PRO A 73 14.85 -16.79 7.44
C PRO A 73 13.39 -16.35 7.36
N TRP A 74 12.64 -16.95 6.42
CA TRP A 74 11.19 -16.76 6.34
C TRP A 74 10.55 -17.17 7.67
N ARG A 75 9.72 -16.28 8.23
CA ARG A 75 9.04 -16.53 9.50
C ARG A 75 7.99 -17.62 9.30
N GLY A 76 8.00 -18.64 10.16
CA GLY A 76 6.92 -19.63 10.25
C GLY A 76 5.78 -19.11 11.13
N ASP A 77 5.04 -20.02 11.75
CA ASP A 77 4.03 -19.67 12.76
C ASP A 77 4.62 -18.73 13.82
N THR A 78 3.96 -17.61 14.06
CA THR A 78 4.47 -16.52 14.92
C THR A 78 3.40 -16.08 15.91
N VAL A 79 3.83 -15.85 17.16
CA VAL A 79 3.04 -15.20 18.21
C VAL A 79 3.62 -13.83 18.48
N LEU A 80 2.80 -12.80 18.24
CA LEU A 80 3.11 -11.41 18.54
C LEU A 80 2.49 -11.03 19.88
N LEU A 81 3.35 -10.70 20.84
CA LEU A 81 2.99 -10.37 22.22
C LEU A 81 3.08 -8.86 22.42
N ALA A 82 1.99 -8.21 22.80
CA ALA A 82 2.05 -6.83 23.25
C ALA A 82 2.87 -6.73 24.54
N ARG A 83 3.65 -5.67 24.66
CA ARG A 83 4.46 -5.39 25.85
C ARG A 83 3.57 -5.23 27.08
N GLY A 84 3.85 -5.98 28.15
CA GLY A 84 3.10 -5.93 29.40
C GLY A 84 1.93 -6.91 29.51
N VAL A 85 1.68 -7.75 28.50
CA VAL A 85 0.67 -8.81 28.55
C VAL A 85 1.05 -9.86 29.62
N ASP A 86 0.05 -10.29 30.39
CA ASP A 86 0.18 -11.35 31.39
C ASP A 86 0.69 -12.65 30.74
N GLN A 87 1.85 -13.12 31.21
CA GLN A 87 2.54 -14.28 30.64
C GLN A 87 1.81 -15.60 30.89
N ALA A 88 1.06 -15.73 31.98
CA ALA A 88 0.29 -16.92 32.29
C ALA A 88 -0.95 -17.00 31.39
N TRP A 89 -1.65 -15.89 31.20
CA TRP A 89 -2.74 -15.78 30.24
C TRP A 89 -2.25 -16.02 28.81
N ALA A 90 -1.15 -15.38 28.41
CA ALA A 90 -0.56 -15.57 27.10
C ALA A 90 -0.17 -17.03 26.86
N GLY A 91 0.46 -17.69 27.84
CA GLY A 91 0.80 -19.11 27.76
C GLY A 91 -0.41 -20.02 27.53
N GLN A 92 -1.52 -19.77 28.24
CA GLN A 92 -2.76 -20.51 28.06
C GLN A 92 -3.35 -20.31 26.65
N ARG A 93 -3.37 -19.08 26.15
CA ARG A 93 -3.88 -18.76 24.81
C ARG A 93 -3.03 -19.34 23.69
N ILE A 94 -1.70 -19.26 23.81
CA ILE A 94 -0.76 -19.87 22.87
C ILE A 94 -1.00 -21.38 22.76
N ALA A 95 -1.15 -22.07 23.90
CA ALA A 95 -1.42 -23.49 23.93
C ALA A 95 -2.79 -23.84 23.34
N ALA A 96 -3.85 -23.13 23.74
CA ALA A 96 -5.21 -23.34 23.27
C ALA A 96 -5.36 -23.09 21.75
N SER A 97 -4.63 -22.11 21.22
CA SER A 97 -4.64 -21.79 19.79
C SER A 97 -3.69 -22.65 18.95
N GLY A 98 -2.94 -23.58 19.56
CA GLY A 98 -2.04 -24.51 18.86
C GLY A 98 -0.76 -23.86 18.33
N PHE A 99 -0.28 -22.80 18.99
CA PHE A 99 0.94 -22.05 18.66
C PHE A 99 2.13 -22.44 19.57
N GLY A 100 2.10 -23.61 20.21
CA GLY A 100 3.12 -24.02 21.19
C GLY A 100 4.57 -24.02 20.67
N ALA A 101 4.77 -24.36 19.39
CA ALA A 101 6.06 -24.36 18.71
C ALA A 101 6.37 -23.07 17.91
N ALA A 102 5.44 -22.10 17.91
CA ALA A 102 5.58 -20.87 17.15
C ALA A 102 6.61 -19.92 17.77
N ARG A 103 7.26 -19.13 16.92
CA ARG A 103 8.23 -18.11 17.37
C ARG A 103 7.49 -17.00 18.10
N ARG A 104 7.95 -16.62 19.29
CA ARG A 104 7.38 -15.52 20.08
C ARG A 104 8.18 -14.24 19.82
N GLU A 105 7.49 -13.16 19.50
CA GLU A 105 8.09 -11.85 19.29
C GLU A 105 7.29 -10.79 20.05
N GLU A 106 7.99 -9.83 20.63
CA GLU A 106 7.38 -8.73 21.36
C GLU A 106 7.11 -7.56 20.41
N ILE A 107 5.91 -6.99 20.50
CA ILE A 107 5.50 -5.81 19.73
C ILE A 107 5.90 -4.56 20.53
N ALA A 108 6.57 -3.62 19.86
CA ALA A 108 6.86 -2.32 20.43
C ALA A 108 5.55 -1.56 20.76
N ALA A 109 5.49 -0.91 21.92
CA ALA A 109 4.26 -0.28 22.41
C ALA A 109 3.70 0.77 21.44
N GLU A 110 4.58 1.51 20.76
CA GLU A 110 4.24 2.53 19.75
C GLU A 110 3.63 1.94 18.46
N ALA A 111 3.88 0.65 18.17
CA ALA A 111 3.38 -0.02 16.98
C ALA A 111 2.01 -0.68 17.19
N LEU A 112 1.54 -0.81 18.43
CA LEU A 112 0.26 -1.46 18.77
C LEU A 112 -0.97 -0.79 18.12
N PRO A 113 -1.11 0.56 18.12
CA PRO A 113 -2.23 1.22 17.46
C PRO A 113 -2.27 1.00 15.95
N HIS A 114 -1.12 0.82 15.31
CA HIS A 114 -0.98 0.65 13.86
C HIS A 114 -0.63 -0.79 13.45
N LEU A 115 -0.86 -1.76 14.35
CA LEU A 115 -0.44 -3.13 14.16
C LEU A 115 -1.09 -3.79 12.95
N LEU A 116 -2.41 -3.63 12.77
CA LEU A 116 -3.13 -4.26 11.64
C LEU A 116 -2.69 -3.68 10.28
N PRO A 117 -2.57 -2.34 10.10
CA PRO A 117 -1.95 -1.77 8.91
C PRO A 117 -0.51 -2.25 8.67
N TRP A 118 0.30 -2.32 9.72
CA TRP A 118 1.70 -2.76 9.63
C TRP A 118 1.81 -4.23 9.20
N LEU A 119 1.00 -5.11 9.81
CA LEU A 119 0.94 -6.53 9.47
C LEU A 119 0.65 -6.72 7.98
N ARG A 120 -0.34 -5.99 7.46
CA ARG A 120 -0.71 -6.03 6.04
C ARG A 120 0.44 -5.60 5.12
N GLN A 121 1.24 -4.63 5.52
CA GLN A 121 2.39 -4.17 4.72
C GLN A 121 3.57 -5.15 4.79
N HIS A 122 3.68 -5.93 5.86
CA HIS A 122 4.83 -6.77 6.14
C HIS A 122 4.56 -8.27 5.96
N GLU A 123 3.44 -8.65 5.35
CA GLU A 123 3.08 -10.06 5.09
C GLU A 123 4.17 -10.84 4.33
N TYR A 124 5.01 -10.16 3.56
CA TYR A 124 6.15 -10.76 2.86
C TYR A 124 7.20 -11.39 3.78
N GLN A 125 7.17 -11.14 5.09
CA GLN A 125 8.14 -11.71 6.04
C GLN A 125 7.81 -13.15 6.44
N TRP A 126 6.57 -13.61 6.19
CA TRP A 126 6.08 -14.92 6.57
C TRP A 126 6.07 -15.90 5.40
N ARG A 127 6.18 -17.20 5.71
CA ARG A 127 5.97 -18.28 4.75
C ARG A 127 4.49 -18.35 4.38
N GLY A 128 4.19 -18.80 3.16
CA GLY A 128 2.81 -18.79 2.64
C GLY A 128 1.78 -19.59 3.45
N ASP A 129 2.22 -20.57 4.25
CA ASP A 129 1.38 -21.38 5.15
C ASP A 129 1.42 -20.91 6.61
N ALA A 130 2.20 -19.88 6.93
CA ALA A 130 2.38 -19.41 8.29
C ALA A 130 1.09 -18.79 8.85
N ARG A 131 0.85 -19.04 10.13
CA ARG A 131 -0.23 -18.44 10.91
C ARG A 131 0.34 -17.42 11.88
N VAL A 132 -0.42 -16.36 12.13
CA VAL A 132 -0.02 -15.30 13.05
C VAL A 132 -1.04 -15.18 14.17
N LEU A 133 -0.58 -15.29 15.41
CA LEU A 133 -1.37 -15.04 16.61
C LEU A 133 -0.93 -13.71 17.24
N VAL A 134 -1.85 -12.80 17.47
CA VAL A 134 -1.61 -11.53 18.17
C VAL A 134 -2.29 -11.58 19.52
N LEU A 135 -1.52 -11.32 20.58
CA LEU A 135 -1.99 -11.28 21.96
C LEU A 135 -1.75 -9.87 22.53
N ALA A 136 -2.82 -9.18 22.91
CA ALA A 136 -2.75 -7.84 23.50
C ALA A 136 -3.83 -7.62 24.57
N ASP A 137 -3.73 -6.52 25.32
CA ASP A 137 -4.84 -6.09 26.19
C ASP A 137 -5.90 -5.32 25.37
N ALA A 138 -7.16 -5.38 25.82
CA ALA A 138 -8.25 -4.66 25.18
C ALA A 138 -7.97 -3.14 25.19
N GLY A 139 -8.24 -2.49 24.05
CA GLY A 139 -7.96 -1.07 23.85
C GLY A 139 -6.54 -0.73 23.39
N GLN A 140 -5.62 -1.70 23.32
CA GLN A 140 -4.27 -1.47 22.77
C GLN A 140 -4.20 -1.57 21.24
N VAL A 141 -5.08 -2.38 20.65
CA VAL A 141 -5.13 -2.59 19.19
C VAL A 141 -6.36 -1.87 18.63
N ALA A 142 -6.11 -0.91 17.74
CA ALA A 142 -7.16 -0.18 17.03
C ALA A 142 -7.70 -1.01 15.85
N MET A 143 -9.02 -1.06 15.69
CA MET A 143 -9.66 -1.69 14.54
C MET A 143 -10.04 -0.65 13.49
N PRO A 144 -9.53 -0.74 12.24
CA PRO A 144 -9.93 0.17 11.19
C PRO A 144 -11.40 -0.05 10.80
N ALA A 145 -12.05 1.02 10.32
CA ALA A 145 -13.46 1.02 9.89
C ALA A 145 -13.79 -0.03 8.80
N ARG A 146 -12.80 -0.41 7.97
CA ARG A 146 -12.90 -1.53 7.04
C ARG A 146 -12.10 -2.70 7.58
N LEU A 147 -12.73 -3.87 7.66
CA LEU A 147 -12.05 -5.09 8.08
C LEU A 147 -10.80 -5.32 7.22
N PRO A 148 -9.62 -5.51 7.85
CA PRO A 148 -8.42 -5.80 7.09
C PRO A 148 -8.52 -7.18 6.45
N ARG A 149 -8.02 -7.26 5.23
CA ARG A 149 -7.87 -8.47 4.45
C ARG A 149 -6.40 -8.88 4.51
N PHE A 150 -6.13 -10.09 4.99
CA PHE A 150 -4.78 -10.63 5.14
C PHE A 150 -4.61 -11.84 4.25
N ALA A 151 -3.40 -12.01 3.75
CA ALA A 151 -3.05 -13.18 2.98
C ALA A 151 -2.68 -14.37 3.87
N HIS A 152 -2.18 -14.12 5.08
CA HIS A 152 -1.98 -15.14 6.11
C HIS A 152 -3.18 -15.22 7.06
N ALA A 153 -3.35 -16.36 7.73
CA ALA A 153 -4.35 -16.49 8.78
C ALA A 153 -3.89 -15.71 10.02
N VAL A 154 -4.64 -14.68 10.40
CA VAL A 154 -4.33 -13.84 11.58
C VAL A 154 -5.39 -14.05 12.64
N ARG A 155 -5.00 -14.38 13.86
CA ARG A 155 -5.90 -14.46 15.02
C ARG A 155 -5.51 -13.39 16.03
N LEU A 156 -6.47 -12.54 16.37
CA LEU A 156 -6.34 -11.52 17.39
C LEU A 156 -7.07 -11.98 18.65
N GLU A 157 -6.35 -12.18 19.75
CA GLU A 157 -6.93 -12.46 21.05
C GLU A 157 -6.58 -11.36 22.02
N LEU A 158 -7.61 -10.87 22.72
CA LEU A 158 -7.50 -9.70 23.58
C LEU A 158 -7.92 -10.06 24.99
N ARG A 159 -7.10 -9.63 25.96
CA ARG A 159 -7.46 -9.74 27.37
C ARG A 159 -8.36 -8.56 27.72
N PRO A 160 -9.58 -8.79 28.22
CA PRO A 160 -10.47 -7.70 28.63
C PRO A 160 -9.79 -6.84 29.69
N ALA A 161 -9.77 -5.52 29.48
CA ALA A 161 -9.25 -4.58 30.45
C ALA A 161 -10.19 -4.52 31.67
N PRO A 162 -9.66 -4.36 32.90
CA PRO A 162 -10.50 -3.93 34.02
C PRO A 162 -11.09 -2.56 33.66
N ALA A 163 -12.38 -2.36 33.92
CA ALA A 163 -13.10 -1.14 33.60
C ALA A 163 -12.48 0.05 34.35
N VAL A 164 -11.58 0.78 33.70
CA VAL A 164 -11.10 2.08 34.16
C VAL A 164 -11.77 3.12 33.27
N ALA A 165 -12.57 3.98 33.90
CA ALA A 165 -13.22 5.10 33.25
C ALA A 165 -12.15 6.03 32.66
N THR A 166 -11.99 6.00 31.34
CA THR A 166 -11.12 6.92 30.62
C THR A 166 -11.75 8.31 30.69
N ALA A 167 -11.19 9.18 31.52
CA ALA A 167 -11.52 10.60 31.51
C ALA A 167 -11.11 11.18 30.15
N ALA A 168 -12.06 11.80 29.46
CA ALA A 168 -11.81 12.47 28.18
C ALA A 168 -10.80 13.61 28.39
N PRO A 169 -9.80 13.78 27.50
CA PRO A 169 -8.92 14.94 27.53
C PRO A 169 -9.74 16.22 27.31
N ALA A 170 -9.40 17.29 28.05
CA ALA A 170 -10.04 18.59 27.90
C ALA A 170 -9.80 19.13 26.48
N ALA A 171 -10.88 19.38 25.75
CA ALA A 171 -10.84 19.88 24.38
C ALA A 171 -10.33 21.34 24.36
N THR A 172 -9.28 21.59 23.56
CA THR A 172 -8.89 22.94 23.16
C THR A 172 -9.76 23.37 21.98
N VAL A 173 -10.36 24.56 22.07
CA VAL A 173 -11.22 25.11 21.02
C VAL A 173 -10.43 25.29 19.73
N ALA A 174 -10.78 24.58 18.65
CA ALA A 174 -10.14 24.73 17.35
C ALA A 174 -10.84 25.83 16.53
N GLU A 175 -10.07 26.70 15.86
CA GLU A 175 -10.61 27.73 14.95
C GLU A 175 -10.48 27.26 13.50
N HIS A 176 -11.60 27.25 12.76
CA HIS A 176 -11.67 26.86 11.35
C HIS A 176 -12.00 28.06 10.47
N ARG A 177 -11.17 28.35 9.45
CA ARG A 177 -11.41 29.46 8.52
C ARG A 177 -12.09 29.00 7.25
N VAL A 178 -13.17 29.69 6.91
CA VAL A 178 -14.03 29.39 5.76
C VAL A 178 -14.16 30.62 4.87
N ALA A 179 -13.74 30.52 3.61
CA ALA A 179 -14.03 31.54 2.62
C ALA A 179 -15.41 31.32 2.00
N LEU A 180 -16.32 32.26 2.18
CA LEU A 180 -17.71 32.19 1.72
C LEU A 180 -17.92 33.08 0.49
N ALA A 181 -17.82 32.48 -0.70
CA ALA A 181 -18.13 33.15 -1.96
C ALA A 181 -19.56 32.82 -2.40
N THR A 182 -20.52 33.63 -1.96
CA THR A 182 -21.94 33.47 -2.31
C THR A 182 -22.53 34.77 -2.89
N THR A 183 -23.82 34.75 -3.21
CA THR A 183 -24.62 35.92 -3.58
C THR A 183 -25.21 36.58 -2.33
N ALA A 184 -25.48 37.90 -2.38
CA ALA A 184 -26.06 38.61 -1.24
C ALA A 184 -27.40 38.01 -0.76
N ALA A 185 -28.18 37.42 -1.67
CA ALA A 185 -29.44 36.77 -1.34
C ALA A 185 -29.27 35.46 -0.53
N ARG A 186 -28.18 34.71 -0.77
CA ARG A 186 -27.92 33.41 -0.12
C ARG A 186 -26.96 33.51 1.06
N ALA A 187 -26.25 34.64 1.22
CA ALA A 187 -25.32 34.88 2.32
C ALA A 187 -25.95 34.66 3.72
N PRO A 188 -27.17 35.14 4.04
CA PRO A 188 -27.74 34.94 5.37
C PRO A 188 -27.97 33.47 5.72
N ALA A 189 -28.35 32.65 4.73
CA ALA A 189 -28.60 31.22 4.94
C ALA A 189 -27.29 30.46 5.24
N TRP A 190 -26.20 30.80 4.55
CA TRP A 190 -24.87 30.25 4.84
C TRP A 190 -24.34 30.69 6.21
N GLN A 191 -24.50 31.98 6.55
CA GLN A 191 -24.10 32.49 7.86
C GLN A 191 -24.86 31.81 9.00
N ALA A 192 -26.17 31.60 8.83
CA ALA A 192 -26.99 30.89 9.79
C ALA A 192 -26.54 29.42 9.99
N LEU A 193 -26.14 28.73 8.91
CA LEU A 193 -25.62 27.37 8.98
C LEU A 193 -24.34 27.29 9.82
N PHE A 194 -23.34 28.14 9.54
CA PHE A 194 -22.09 28.14 10.30
C PHE A 194 -22.28 28.67 11.74
N ALA A 195 -23.21 29.60 11.97
CA ALA A 195 -23.59 30.01 13.32
C ALA A 195 -24.20 28.84 14.12
N ALA A 196 -24.99 27.97 13.48
CA ALA A 196 -25.51 26.77 14.11
C ALA A 196 -24.41 25.75 14.44
N PHE A 197 -23.38 25.61 13.58
CA PHE A 197 -22.23 24.75 13.89
C PHE A 197 -21.44 25.26 15.09
N ASN A 198 -21.23 26.57 15.19
CA ASN A 198 -20.58 27.21 16.36
C ASN A 198 -21.37 27.02 17.67
N ALA A 199 -22.68 26.77 17.62
CA ALA A 199 -23.50 26.65 18.82
C ALA A 199 -23.43 25.26 19.48
N GLY A 200 -22.91 24.24 18.78
CA GLY A 200 -22.94 22.84 19.22
C GLY A 200 -21.59 22.13 19.33
N ALA A 201 -20.48 22.82 19.05
CA ALA A 201 -19.13 22.25 19.04
C ALA A 201 -18.16 23.08 19.89
N ASP A 202 -17.07 22.46 20.32
CA ASP A 202 -15.89 23.17 20.85
C ASP A 202 -15.10 23.88 19.74
N ASP A 203 -15.63 23.92 18.51
CA ASP A 203 -14.97 24.46 17.33
C ASP A 203 -15.58 25.80 16.90
N ARG A 204 -14.76 26.72 16.40
CA ARG A 204 -15.16 28.07 15.98
C ARG A 204 -14.90 28.29 14.48
N TYR A 205 -15.96 28.39 13.70
CA TYR A 205 -15.92 28.77 12.29
C TYR A 205 -15.89 30.29 12.11
N VAL A 206 -14.87 30.78 11.39
CA VAL A 206 -14.69 32.18 11.01
C VAL A 206 -14.89 32.32 9.51
N LEU A 207 -15.84 33.18 9.11
CA LEU A 207 -16.18 33.41 7.70
C LEU A 207 -15.41 34.61 7.14
N THR A 208 -14.77 34.43 5.98
CA THR A 208 -14.10 35.49 5.21
C THR A 208 -14.64 35.54 3.78
N ASP A 209 -14.51 36.67 3.09
CA ASP A 209 -14.98 36.80 1.70
C ASP A 209 -13.99 36.23 0.68
N GLU A 210 -12.70 36.23 1.02
CA GLU A 210 -11.61 35.71 0.18
C GLU A 210 -10.78 34.68 0.96
N PRO A 211 -10.24 33.64 0.28
CA PRO A 211 -9.38 32.66 0.91
C PRO A 211 -7.99 33.23 1.19
N ASP A 212 -7.44 32.85 2.34
CA ASP A 212 -6.06 33.08 2.76
C ASP A 212 -5.30 31.74 2.92
N ALA A 213 -4.03 31.81 3.34
CA ALA A 213 -3.21 30.61 3.54
C ALA A 213 -3.73 29.67 4.65
N ALA A 214 -4.61 30.15 5.53
CA ALA A 214 -5.19 29.40 6.65
C ALA A 214 -6.62 28.90 6.33
N THR A 215 -7.12 29.12 5.12
CA THR A 215 -8.46 28.73 4.72
C THR A 215 -8.54 27.22 4.50
N GLU A 216 -9.38 26.56 5.29
CA GLU A 216 -9.57 25.10 5.26
C GLU A 216 -10.73 24.69 4.34
N LEU A 217 -11.74 25.56 4.23
CA LEU A 217 -12.93 25.33 3.43
C LEU A 217 -13.24 26.56 2.57
N ILE A 218 -13.48 26.33 1.28
CA ILE A 218 -14.09 27.32 0.40
C ILE A 218 -15.52 26.89 0.09
N VAL A 219 -16.49 27.73 0.46
CA VAL A 219 -17.88 27.60 0.03
C VAL A 219 -18.07 28.46 -1.22
N TRP A 220 -18.25 27.79 -2.35
CA TRP A 220 -18.51 28.42 -3.63
C TRP A 220 -19.98 28.26 -4.01
N ASP A 221 -20.70 29.36 -3.95
CA ASP A 221 -22.13 29.42 -4.25
C ASP A 221 -22.42 30.61 -5.17
N ARG A 222 -21.69 30.63 -6.28
CA ARG A 222 -21.83 31.59 -7.37
C ARG A 222 -22.03 30.85 -8.70
N PRO A 223 -22.72 31.48 -9.67
CA PRO A 223 -22.95 30.88 -10.98
C PRO A 223 -21.72 30.92 -11.89
N GLN A 224 -20.67 31.67 -11.53
CA GLN A 224 -19.38 31.67 -12.25
C GLN A 224 -18.46 30.57 -11.72
N LEU A 225 -17.49 30.14 -12.51
CA LEU A 225 -16.44 29.23 -12.04
C LEU A 225 -15.52 29.93 -11.02
N PRO A 226 -14.99 29.20 -10.01
CA PRO A 226 -14.03 29.75 -9.08
C PRO A 226 -12.75 30.25 -9.76
N PRO A 227 -12.12 31.34 -9.26
CA PRO A 227 -10.84 31.83 -9.75
C PRO A 227 -9.74 30.76 -9.68
N HIS A 228 -8.85 30.74 -10.67
CA HIS A 228 -7.79 29.73 -10.75
C HIS A 228 -6.78 29.78 -9.59
N GLY A 229 -6.62 30.93 -8.92
CA GLY A 229 -5.67 31.09 -7.81
C GLY A 229 -6.24 30.77 -6.42
N TRP A 230 -7.52 30.39 -6.32
CA TRP A 230 -8.13 30.04 -5.05
C TRP A 230 -7.85 28.57 -4.72
N HIS A 231 -7.41 28.32 -3.48
CA HIS A 231 -7.04 26.99 -3.00
C HIS A 231 -7.49 26.78 -1.56
N ALA A 232 -8.00 25.59 -1.28
CA ALA A 232 -8.31 25.08 0.05
C ALA A 232 -8.40 23.55 -0.01
N PRO A 233 -8.11 22.82 1.07
CA PRO A 233 -8.21 21.36 1.09
C PRO A 233 -9.64 20.87 0.85
N LEU A 234 -10.66 21.61 1.32
CA LEU A 234 -12.07 21.30 1.08
C LEU A 234 -12.81 22.40 0.31
N TRP A 235 -13.73 21.96 -0.55
CA TRP A 235 -14.60 22.81 -1.33
C TRP A 235 -16.05 22.34 -1.26
N TRP A 236 -16.96 23.26 -1.00
CA TRP A 236 -18.40 23.03 -1.06
C TRP A 236 -19.03 23.87 -2.18
N PHE A 237 -19.77 23.23 -3.07
CA PHE A 237 -20.48 23.89 -4.15
C PHE A 237 -21.98 23.93 -3.85
N GLY A 238 -22.51 25.14 -3.65
CA GLY A 238 -23.94 25.40 -3.73
C GLY A 238 -24.37 25.37 -5.20
N GLY A 239 -25.55 24.85 -5.52
CA GLY A 239 -26.03 24.44 -6.86
C GLY A 239 -26.04 25.45 -8.04
N GLY A 240 -25.16 26.46 -8.04
CA GLY A 240 -24.80 27.29 -9.18
C GLY A 240 -23.79 26.59 -10.11
N ALA A 241 -22.54 27.06 -10.14
CA ALA A 241 -21.52 26.49 -11.03
C ALA A 241 -20.97 25.17 -10.49
N THR A 242 -21.32 24.06 -11.15
CA THR A 242 -20.64 22.79 -10.91
C THR A 242 -19.32 22.75 -11.71
N PRO A 243 -18.17 22.57 -11.06
CA PRO A 243 -16.89 22.45 -11.75
C PRO A 243 -16.85 21.16 -12.61
N PRO A 244 -16.13 21.14 -13.74
CA PRO A 244 -16.08 19.99 -14.65
C PRO A 244 -15.59 18.70 -13.95
N GLU A 245 -14.75 18.82 -12.93
CA GLU A 245 -14.25 17.73 -12.10
C GLU A 245 -15.38 16.93 -11.43
N LEU A 246 -16.54 17.56 -11.19
CA LEU A 246 -17.70 16.90 -10.59
C LEU A 246 -18.62 16.24 -11.63
N ALA A 247 -18.46 16.49 -12.94
CA ALA A 247 -19.43 16.10 -13.97
C ALA A 247 -19.73 14.58 -14.04
N GLY A 248 -18.76 13.73 -13.68
CA GLY A 248 -18.92 12.26 -13.59
C GLY A 248 -18.79 11.70 -12.17
N ALA A 249 -18.87 12.56 -11.16
CA ALA A 249 -18.68 12.17 -9.77
C ALA A 249 -19.79 11.22 -9.27
N PRO A 250 -19.46 10.20 -8.45
CA PRO A 250 -20.45 9.38 -7.80
C PRO A 250 -21.36 10.24 -6.91
N THR A 251 -22.64 9.87 -6.85
CA THR A 251 -23.62 10.48 -5.95
C THR A 251 -23.84 9.55 -4.77
N LEU A 252 -23.68 10.08 -3.56
CA LEU A 252 -23.96 9.46 -2.29
C LEU A 252 -25.32 9.97 -1.78
N ASP A 253 -26.10 9.11 -1.15
CA ASP A 253 -27.33 9.50 -0.45
C ASP A 253 -27.13 9.24 1.04
N ILE A 254 -27.09 10.30 1.85
CA ILE A 254 -26.86 10.24 3.29
C ILE A 254 -27.92 11.11 3.98
N ASN A 255 -28.74 10.49 4.83
CA ASN A 255 -29.88 11.12 5.49
C ASN A 255 -30.82 11.87 4.52
N GLY A 256 -31.01 11.34 3.31
CA GLY A 256 -31.84 11.96 2.26
C GLY A 256 -31.17 13.12 1.53
N ILE A 257 -29.91 13.45 1.85
CA ILE A 257 -29.11 14.45 1.17
C ILE A 257 -28.27 13.78 0.10
N LYS A 258 -28.50 14.18 -1.16
CA LYS A 258 -27.68 13.76 -2.30
C LYS A 258 -26.41 14.59 -2.35
N LEU A 259 -25.26 13.90 -2.25
CA LEU A 259 -23.93 14.49 -2.25
C LEU A 259 -23.13 13.95 -3.43
N ARG A 260 -22.61 14.84 -4.27
CA ARG A 260 -21.61 14.49 -5.29
C ARG A 260 -20.24 14.83 -4.76
N TYR A 261 -19.28 13.94 -4.99
CA TYR A 261 -17.92 14.11 -4.48
C TYR A 261 -16.85 13.69 -5.49
N ALA A 262 -15.80 14.49 -5.58
CA ALA A 262 -14.58 14.17 -6.33
C ALA A 262 -13.35 14.75 -5.62
N ASP A 263 -12.25 13.99 -5.58
CA ASP A 263 -10.93 14.55 -5.26
C ASP A 263 -10.28 15.08 -6.54
N SER A 264 -9.79 16.32 -6.52
CA SER A 264 -9.07 16.93 -7.64
C SER A 264 -7.79 17.63 -7.19
N ALA A 265 -7.01 18.14 -8.14
CA ALA A 265 -5.83 18.95 -7.83
C ALA A 265 -6.14 20.24 -7.06
N ARG A 266 -7.40 20.69 -7.05
CA ARG A 266 -7.86 21.85 -6.28
C ARG A 266 -8.14 21.51 -4.81
N GLY A 267 -8.41 20.24 -4.52
CA GLY A 267 -8.82 19.74 -3.21
C GLY A 267 -9.98 18.76 -3.33
N ARG A 268 -10.58 18.45 -2.18
CA ARG A 268 -11.77 17.60 -2.08
C ARG A 268 -13.03 18.43 -2.36
N LEU A 269 -13.71 18.11 -3.45
CA LEU A 269 -14.90 18.82 -3.91
C LEU A 269 -16.16 18.08 -3.48
N TRP A 270 -17.09 18.79 -2.87
CA TRP A 270 -18.43 18.32 -2.55
C TRP A 270 -19.47 19.24 -3.18
N ALA A 271 -20.58 18.67 -3.66
CA ALA A 271 -21.71 19.44 -4.15
C ALA A 271 -23.03 18.82 -3.69
N SER A 272 -23.98 19.68 -3.32
CA SER A 272 -25.36 19.28 -3.03
C SER A 272 -26.32 20.42 -3.39
N ASP A 273 -27.45 20.05 -3.96
CA ASP A 273 -28.56 20.99 -4.19
C ASP A 273 -29.27 21.36 -2.88
N ALA A 274 -29.04 20.60 -1.81
CA ALA A 274 -29.55 20.91 -0.48
C ALA A 274 -28.87 22.12 0.19
N TRP A 275 -27.80 22.66 -0.43
CA TRP A 275 -26.99 23.72 0.16
C TRP A 275 -27.32 25.13 -0.36
N PRO A 276 -27.39 26.15 0.54
CA PRO A 276 -27.50 26.03 1.99
C PRO A 276 -28.89 25.52 2.37
N ALA A 277 -29.08 25.14 3.63
CA ALA A 277 -30.39 24.69 4.12
C ALA A 277 -31.46 25.77 3.93
N HIS A 278 -32.62 25.38 3.39
CA HIS A 278 -33.76 26.29 3.15
C HIS A 278 -34.78 26.25 4.31
N ASP A 279 -34.75 25.18 5.10
CA ASP A 279 -35.66 24.92 6.21
C ASP A 279 -34.93 24.15 7.33
N ALA A 280 -35.59 24.03 8.50
CA ALA A 280 -35.00 23.42 9.68
C ALA A 280 -34.78 21.90 9.57
N GLU A 281 -35.59 21.19 8.78
CA GLU A 281 -35.43 19.76 8.55
C GLU A 281 -34.20 19.48 7.67
N THR A 282 -34.07 20.22 6.58
CA THR A 282 -32.88 20.19 5.71
C THR A 282 -31.62 20.58 6.47
N ALA A 283 -31.69 21.57 7.36
CA ALA A 283 -30.55 21.96 8.21
C ALA A 283 -30.12 20.82 9.16
N ARG A 284 -31.08 20.14 9.80
CA ARG A 284 -30.80 18.98 10.65
C ARG A 284 -30.21 17.81 9.85
N ALA A 285 -30.75 17.53 8.67
CA ALA A 285 -30.25 16.49 7.79
C ALA A 285 -28.82 16.77 7.33
N ILE A 286 -28.51 18.02 6.93
CA ILE A 286 -27.14 18.44 6.60
C ILE A 286 -26.21 18.29 7.79
N PHE A 287 -26.60 18.77 8.98
CA PHE A 287 -25.78 18.64 10.19
C PHE A 287 -25.50 17.16 10.52
N ALA A 288 -26.53 16.30 10.50
CA ALA A 288 -26.38 14.88 10.75
C ALA A 288 -25.47 14.21 9.70
N THR A 289 -25.60 14.58 8.44
CA THR A 289 -24.77 14.07 7.34
C THR A 289 -23.32 14.51 7.48
N LEU A 290 -23.06 15.78 7.80
CA LEU A 290 -21.71 16.28 8.03
C LEU A 290 -21.09 15.62 9.26
N ASN A 291 -21.82 15.48 10.36
CA ASN A 291 -21.34 14.78 11.55
C ASN A 291 -21.04 13.28 11.27
N ALA A 292 -21.82 12.64 10.39
CA ALA A 292 -21.54 11.28 9.94
C ALA A 292 -20.30 11.18 9.03
N LEU A 293 -19.96 12.25 8.31
CA LEU A 293 -18.77 12.33 7.45
C LEU A 293 -17.51 12.76 8.24
N ASP A 294 -17.67 13.64 9.22
CA ASP A 294 -16.61 14.24 10.04
C ASP A 294 -16.15 13.31 11.17
N ARG A 295 -17.07 12.49 11.70
CA ARG A 295 -16.68 11.33 12.49
C ARG A 295 -15.96 10.35 11.56
N ALA A 296 -14.63 10.42 11.54
CA ALA A 296 -13.83 9.21 11.36
C ALA A 296 -14.47 8.17 12.29
N ALA A 297 -14.94 7.05 11.74
CA ALA A 297 -15.52 5.99 12.57
C ALA A 297 -14.49 5.73 13.68
N PRO A 298 -14.82 5.99 14.95
CA PRO A 298 -13.83 5.97 16.00
C PRO A 298 -13.19 4.59 15.98
N ASP A 299 -11.86 4.55 16.06
CA ASP A 299 -11.13 3.31 16.28
C ASP A 299 -11.72 2.68 17.54
N TYR A 300 -12.56 1.67 17.35
CA TYR A 300 -13.17 0.94 18.44
C TYR A 300 -12.16 -0.11 18.90
N PRO A 301 -12.14 -0.45 20.20
CA PRO A 301 -11.29 -1.52 20.69
C PRO A 301 -11.60 -2.77 19.86
N ALA A 302 -10.57 -3.30 19.19
CA ALA A 302 -10.75 -4.48 18.36
C ALA A 302 -11.42 -5.59 19.20
N PRO A 303 -12.42 -6.32 18.69
CA PRO A 303 -12.87 -7.55 19.33
C PRO A 303 -11.85 -8.66 19.10
N ALA A 304 -11.86 -9.68 19.96
CA ALA A 304 -11.15 -10.92 19.65
C ALA A 304 -11.74 -11.52 18.36
N GLN A 305 -10.91 -11.69 17.33
CA GLN A 305 -11.37 -12.04 15.99
C GLN A 305 -10.34 -12.89 15.26
N ALA A 306 -10.84 -13.83 14.45
CA ALA A 306 -10.02 -14.59 13.51
C ALA A 306 -10.26 -14.08 12.08
N PHE A 307 -9.17 -13.76 11.39
CA PHE A 307 -9.14 -13.41 9.98
C PHE A 307 -8.67 -14.64 9.19
N ALA A 308 -9.53 -15.12 8.29
CA ALA A 308 -9.15 -16.19 7.38
C ALA A 308 -8.16 -15.68 6.33
N ALA A 309 -7.22 -16.54 5.94
CA ALA A 309 -6.31 -16.27 4.83
C ALA A 309 -7.11 -16.11 3.53
N GLU A 310 -6.97 -14.98 2.86
CA GLU A 310 -7.60 -14.76 1.56
C GLU A 310 -6.64 -15.08 0.41
N ARG A 311 -7.04 -16.05 -0.41
CA ARG A 311 -6.30 -16.41 -1.63
C ARG A 311 -6.42 -15.29 -2.66
N GLY A 312 -5.30 -14.72 -3.08
CA GLY A 312 -5.22 -13.72 -4.15
C GLY A 312 -4.88 -12.29 -3.68
N VAL A 313 -4.81 -12.04 -2.37
CA VAL A 313 -4.25 -10.80 -1.82
C VAL A 313 -2.72 -10.94 -1.82
N GLY A 314 -2.07 -10.45 -2.89
CA GLY A 314 -0.71 -9.89 -2.87
C GLY A 314 0.42 -10.60 -2.12
N VAL A 315 0.42 -11.92 -1.93
CA VAL A 315 1.63 -12.62 -1.46
C VAL A 315 2.53 -12.86 -2.66
N PRO A 316 3.80 -12.43 -2.63
CA PRO A 316 4.77 -12.95 -3.59
C PRO A 316 4.79 -14.48 -3.48
N VAL A 317 4.73 -15.16 -4.62
CA VAL A 317 4.76 -16.62 -4.80
C VAL A 317 5.50 -17.31 -3.66
N GLU A 318 4.75 -18.10 -2.89
CA GLU A 318 5.17 -19.12 -1.93
C GLU A 318 6.70 -19.19 -1.77
N ALA A 319 7.25 -18.39 -0.85
CA ALA A 319 8.68 -18.38 -0.58
C ALA A 319 9.14 -19.55 0.31
N SER A 320 8.40 -20.66 0.25
CA SER A 320 8.94 -21.95 0.65
C SER A 320 10.03 -22.32 -0.37
N PRO A 321 11.11 -23.03 -0.01
CA PRO A 321 12.01 -23.64 -0.97
C PRO A 321 11.21 -24.68 -1.75
N ALA A 322 10.54 -24.20 -2.79
CA ALA A 322 9.58 -24.99 -3.49
C ALA A 322 10.35 -26.14 -4.13
N SER A 323 10.06 -27.37 -3.70
CA SER A 323 10.81 -28.57 -4.07
C SER A 323 10.94 -28.73 -5.58
N TRP A 324 10.00 -28.16 -6.34
CA TRP A 324 10.02 -28.07 -7.79
C TRP A 324 11.19 -27.26 -8.37
N ILE A 325 11.73 -26.25 -7.66
CA ILE A 325 12.91 -25.48 -8.10
C ILE A 325 14.15 -26.37 -8.15
N GLY A 326 14.27 -27.33 -7.22
CA GLY A 326 15.33 -28.35 -7.26
C GLY A 326 15.23 -29.23 -8.51
N TRP A 327 14.01 -29.65 -8.87
CA TRP A 327 13.75 -30.40 -10.10
C TRP A 327 14.01 -29.56 -11.36
N LEU A 328 13.65 -28.27 -11.34
CA LEU A 328 13.96 -27.34 -12.42
C LEU A 328 15.47 -27.18 -12.61
N LEU A 329 16.23 -27.01 -11.52
CA LEU A 329 17.69 -26.93 -11.56
C LEU A 329 18.31 -28.19 -12.17
N LEU A 330 17.82 -29.37 -11.76
CA LEU A 330 18.28 -30.65 -12.30
C LEU A 330 17.96 -30.79 -13.79
N ALA A 331 16.77 -30.38 -14.22
CA ALA A 331 16.37 -30.40 -15.63
C ALA A 331 17.22 -29.43 -16.47
N LEU A 332 17.38 -28.18 -16.02
CA LEU A 332 18.19 -27.16 -16.70
C LEU A 332 19.66 -27.59 -16.81
N PHE A 333 20.22 -28.17 -15.75
CA PHE A 333 21.59 -28.69 -15.75
C PHE A 333 21.77 -29.87 -16.71
N SER A 334 20.81 -30.80 -16.74
CA SER A 334 20.83 -31.94 -17.67
C SER A 334 20.77 -31.47 -19.12
N LEU A 335 19.91 -30.48 -19.42
CA LEU A 335 19.76 -29.89 -20.76
C LEU A 335 21.04 -29.15 -21.18
N GLU A 336 21.73 -28.49 -20.24
CA GLU A 336 23.02 -27.83 -20.50
C GLU A 336 24.10 -28.85 -20.86
N ARG A 337 24.17 -29.96 -20.12
CA ARG A 337 25.07 -31.08 -20.37
C ARG A 337 24.83 -31.72 -21.73
N ILE A 338 23.57 -31.97 -22.09
CA ILE A 338 23.20 -32.58 -23.38
C ILE A 338 23.59 -31.66 -24.54
N LEU A 339 23.22 -30.37 -24.49
CA LEU A 339 23.56 -29.41 -25.54
C LEU A 339 25.07 -29.20 -25.67
N THR A 340 25.80 -29.20 -24.54
CA THR A 340 27.25 -29.09 -24.55
C THR A 340 27.91 -30.34 -25.16
N HIS A 341 27.40 -31.54 -24.88
CA HIS A 341 27.90 -32.79 -25.45
C HIS A 341 27.56 -32.97 -26.93
N ALA A 342 26.32 -32.70 -27.33
CA ALA A 342 25.86 -32.78 -28.71
C ALA A 342 26.68 -31.88 -29.64
N ARG A 343 27.24 -30.81 -29.09
CA ARG A 343 28.05 -29.84 -29.82
C ARG A 343 29.55 -30.16 -29.87
N ARG A 344 30.04 -31.02 -28.98
CA ARG A 344 31.44 -31.48 -28.98
C ARG A 344 31.67 -32.63 -29.96
N ARG A 345 30.61 -33.35 -30.34
CA ARG A 345 30.60 -34.28 -31.48
C ARG A 345 30.50 -33.49 -32.78
#